data_AF-A0A355Q7H0-F1
#
_entry.id   AF-A0A355Q7H0-F1
#
_cell.length_a   1.000
_cell.length_b   1.000
_cell.length_c   1.000
_cell.angle_alpha   90.00
_cell.angle_beta   90.00
_cell.angle_gamma   90.00
#
_symmetry.space_group_name_H-M   'P 1'
#
loop_
_entity.id
_entity.type
_entity.pdbx_description
1 polymer ?
#
loop_
_entity_poly.entity_id
_entity_poly.type
_entity_poly.pdbx_seq_one_letter_code
_entity_poly.pdbx_strand_id
1 'polypeptide(L)'
;HTLPQTYKLNQIAFRPDFCLRTDDFHTPEKLVEKVEKELESCGYSTARDQSFSGTIVPMKHYCKDQRVQSLMIETNHWLYLEEDYAVNCLKGG
;
A
#
# COMPACT_ATOMS: atom_id res chain seq x y z
N HIS A 1 13.72 -23.50 8.41
CA HIS A 1 14.20 -22.29 9.13
C HIS A 1 13.43 -21.09 8.59
N THR A 2 12.30 -20.77 9.21
CA THR A 2 11.47 -19.61 8.83
C THR A 2 11.92 -18.45 9.70
N LEU A 3 12.56 -17.45 9.10
CA LEU A 3 12.91 -16.24 9.85
C LEU A 3 11.62 -15.58 10.35
N PRO A 4 11.50 -15.27 11.65
CA PRO A 4 10.32 -14.60 12.17
C PRO A 4 10.21 -13.23 11.51
N GLN A 5 8.98 -12.83 11.19
CA GLN A 5 8.59 -11.58 10.57
C GLN A 5 9.24 -10.35 11.26
N THR A 6 10.41 -9.94 10.77
CA THR A 6 11.14 -8.76 11.22
C THR A 6 10.43 -7.45 10.89
N TYR A 7 9.28 -7.49 10.21
CA TYR A 7 8.47 -6.29 9.93
C TYR A 7 7.83 -5.68 11.19
N LYS A 8 7.75 -6.43 12.30
CA LYS A 8 7.11 -5.94 13.54
C LYS A 8 7.99 -5.04 14.42
N LEU A 9 9.28 -4.89 14.13
CA LEU A 9 10.22 -4.20 15.04
C LEU A 9 10.52 -2.73 14.68
N ASN A 10 10.00 -2.20 13.58
CA ASN A 10 10.11 -0.77 13.29
C ASN A 10 8.81 -0.05 13.68
N GLN A 11 8.61 0.11 15.00
CA GLN A 11 7.50 0.89 15.57
C GLN A 11 7.70 2.42 15.45
N ILE A 12 8.79 2.87 14.80
CA ILE A 12 9.13 4.30 14.61
C ILE A 12 9.41 4.64 13.13
N ALA A 13 9.26 3.69 12.20
CA ALA A 13 9.39 4.00 10.78
C ALA A 13 8.16 4.78 10.30
N PHE A 14 8.37 5.91 9.64
CA PHE A 14 7.33 6.68 8.95
C PHE A 14 6.43 5.72 8.15
N ARG A 15 5.13 5.71 8.49
CA ARG A 15 4.12 4.98 7.74
C ARG A 15 3.26 6.00 7.01
N PRO A 16 3.32 6.06 5.68
CA PRO A 16 2.45 6.96 4.93
C PRO A 16 0.99 6.55 5.15
N ASP A 17 0.08 7.48 4.90
CA ASP A 17 -1.35 7.23 4.88
C ASP A 17 -1.71 6.25 3.75
N PHE A 18 -1.03 6.39 2.60
CA PHE A 18 -1.15 5.48 1.47
C PHE A 18 0.22 5.06 0.93
N CYS A 19 0.42 3.77 0.69
CA CYS A 19 1.55 3.26 -0.07
C CYS A 19 1.08 2.86 -1.48
N LEU A 20 1.69 3.43 -2.51
CA LEU A 20 1.39 3.14 -3.90
C LEU A 20 2.40 2.12 -4.42
N ARG A 21 1.91 0.96 -4.86
CA ARG A 21 2.77 -0.07 -5.45
C ARG A 21 2.66 -0.09 -6.96
N THR A 22 3.82 -0.16 -7.57
CA THR A 22 3.98 -0.05 -9.02
C THR A 22 4.48 -1.36 -9.61
N ASP A 23 4.18 -1.56 -10.89
CA ASP A 23 4.75 -2.59 -11.75
C ASP A 23 5.38 -1.90 -12.96
N ASP A 24 6.65 -2.19 -13.25
CA ASP A 24 7.41 -1.50 -14.29
C ASP A 24 6.76 -1.59 -15.69
N PHE A 25 6.02 -2.66 -15.97
CA PHE A 25 5.37 -2.89 -17.26
C PHE A 25 3.93 -2.35 -17.29
N HIS A 26 3.21 -2.49 -16.18
CA HIS A 26 1.77 -2.24 -16.10
C HIS A 26 1.40 -0.95 -15.37
N THR A 27 2.34 -0.23 -14.76
CA THR A 27 2.06 1.03 -14.08
C THR A 27 2.71 2.20 -14.83
N PRO A 28 1.96 2.93 -15.66
CA PRO A 28 2.47 4.16 -16.26
C PRO A 28 2.77 5.20 -15.17
N GLU A 29 3.93 5.85 -15.25
CA GLU A 29 4.35 6.88 -14.29
C GLU A 29 3.29 7.98 -14.09
N LYS A 30 2.67 8.45 -15.18
CA LYS A 30 1.60 9.47 -15.15
C LYS A 30 0.38 9.06 -14.31
N LEU A 31 0.11 7.75 -14.20
CA LEU A 31 -0.97 7.25 -13.37
C LEU A 31 -0.62 7.40 -11.89
N VAL A 32 0.62 7.08 -11.52
CA VAL A 32 1.13 7.20 -10.14
C VAL A 32 1.16 8.66 -9.71
N GLU A 33 1.79 9.53 -10.50
CA GLU A 33 1.89 10.96 -10.23
C GLU A 33 0.51 11.61 -10.03
N LYS A 34 -0.48 11.22 -10.84
CA LYS A 34 -1.85 11.73 -10.71
C LYS A 34 -2.47 11.29 -9.39
N VAL A 35 -2.33 10.02 -9.02
CA VAL A 35 -2.91 9.51 -7.76
C VAL A 35 -2.22 10.12 -6.55
N GLU A 36 -0.90 10.24 -6.55
CA GLU A 36 -0.15 10.93 -5.48
C GLU A 36 -0.65 12.36 -5.30
N LYS A 37 -0.70 13.12 -6.39
CA LYS A 37 -1.14 14.52 -6.33
C LYS A 37 -2.56 14.67 -5.76
N GLU A 38 -3.48 13.81 -6.15
CA GLU A 38 -4.85 13.86 -5.62
C GLU A 38 -4.86 13.52 -4.11
N LEU A 39 -4.15 12.48 -3.67
CA LEU A 39 -4.07 12.10 -2.26
C LEU A 39 -3.40 13.18 -1.40
N GLU A 40 -2.28 13.73 -1.87
CA GLU A 40 -1.58 14.83 -1.21
C GLU A 40 -2.44 16.11 -1.16
N SER A 41 -3.24 16.38 -2.20
CA SER A 41 -4.19 17.51 -2.18
C SER A 41 -5.29 17.36 -1.14
N CYS A 42 -5.62 16.12 -0.76
CA CYS A 42 -6.52 15.80 0.34
C CYS A 42 -5.83 15.83 1.71
N GLY A 43 -4.53 16.13 1.78
CA GLY A 43 -3.76 16.20 3.02
C GLY A 43 -3.19 14.86 3.50
N TYR A 44 -3.23 13.82 2.67
CA TYR A 44 -2.66 12.52 3.00
C TYR A 44 -1.20 12.42 2.55
N SER A 45 -0.41 11.71 3.34
CA SER A 45 0.96 11.35 3.00
C SER A 45 1.01 10.10 2.12
N THR A 46 1.87 10.13 1.09
CA THR A 46 2.08 9.01 0.18
C THR A 46 3.54 8.55 0.17
N ALA A 47 3.76 7.26 -0.12
CA ALA A 47 5.07 6.75 -0.53
C ALA A 47 4.90 5.68 -1.61
N ARG A 48 5.95 5.46 -2.40
CA ARG A 48 5.98 4.40 -3.41
C ARG A 48 6.82 3.23 -2.95
N ASP A 49 6.31 2.01 -3.15
CA ASP A 49 7.04 0.74 -3.01
C ASP A 49 7.86 0.58 -1.71
N GLN A 50 7.48 1.27 -0.62
CA GLN A 50 8.29 1.41 0.61
C GLN A 50 8.52 0.07 1.35
N SER A 51 7.71 -0.95 1.07
CA SER A 51 7.87 -2.30 1.65
C SER A 51 8.08 -3.37 0.58
N PHE A 52 7.25 -3.36 -0.46
CA PHE A 52 7.44 -4.19 -1.64
C PHE A 52 6.77 -3.51 -2.83
N SER A 53 7.23 -3.86 -4.03
CA SER A 53 6.63 -3.46 -5.30
C SER A 53 5.76 -4.56 -5.91
N GLY A 54 5.11 -4.23 -7.01
CA GLY A 54 4.26 -5.13 -7.80
C GLY A 54 2.77 -4.82 -7.66
N THR A 55 2.03 -5.23 -8.68
CA THR A 55 0.58 -5.07 -8.75
C THR A 55 -0.10 -6.38 -9.16
N ILE A 56 -1.42 -6.46 -8.97
CA ILE A 56 -2.18 -7.64 -9.39
C ILE A 56 -2.61 -7.46 -10.84
N VAL A 57 -2.11 -8.33 -11.71
CA VAL A 57 -2.44 -8.38 -13.14
C VAL A 57 -2.88 -9.79 -13.51
N PRO A 58 -3.95 -9.98 -14.30
CA PRO A 58 -4.31 -11.31 -14.80
C PRO A 58 -3.15 -11.97 -15.54
N MET A 59 -2.84 -13.23 -15.20
CA MET A 59 -1.68 -13.97 -15.73
C MET A 59 -1.60 -14.04 -17.26
N LYS A 60 -2.76 -14.01 -17.95
CA LYS A 60 -2.84 -13.97 -19.42
C LYS A 60 -2.24 -12.68 -20.02
N HIS A 61 -2.20 -11.60 -19.25
CA HIS A 61 -1.81 -10.25 -19.68
C HIS A 61 -0.50 -9.77 -19.07
N TYR A 62 -0.05 -10.40 -17.98
CA TYR A 62 1.16 -10.05 -17.26
C TYR A 62 2.40 -10.05 -18.17
N CYS A 63 3.09 -8.91 -18.22
CA CYS A 63 4.24 -8.62 -19.09
C CYS A 63 3.98 -8.85 -20.59
N LYS A 64 2.73 -8.79 -21.04
CA LYS A 64 2.33 -9.09 -22.43
C LYS A 64 1.48 -8.00 -23.07
N ASP A 65 0.55 -7.40 -22.32
CA ASP A 65 -0.39 -6.40 -22.86
C ASP A 65 -0.32 -5.09 -22.07
N GLN A 66 0.36 -4.09 -22.62
CA GLN A 66 0.54 -2.76 -22.00
C GLN A 66 -0.76 -1.93 -21.93
N ARG A 67 -1.83 -2.38 -22.61
CA ARG A 67 -3.15 -1.75 -22.48
C ARG A 67 -3.78 -2.09 -21.12
N VAL A 68 -3.34 -3.18 -20.48
CA VAL A 68 -3.71 -3.50 -19.10
C VAL A 68 -2.80 -2.69 -18.19
N GLN A 69 -3.39 -1.71 -17.51
CA GLN A 69 -2.71 -0.89 -16.52
C GLN A 69 -3.15 -1.30 -15.11
N SER A 70 -2.24 -1.23 -14.16
CA SER A 70 -2.49 -1.55 -12.77
C SER A 70 -1.72 -0.60 -11.85
N LEU A 71 -2.32 -0.31 -10.70
CA LEU A 71 -1.73 0.43 -9.59
C LEU A 71 -2.35 -0.17 -8.34
N MET A 72 -1.53 -0.53 -7.35
CA MET A 72 -2.05 -0.99 -6.05
C MET A 72 -1.94 0.12 -5.03
N ILE A 73 -3.02 0.37 -4.29
CA ILE A 73 -3.10 1.39 -3.26
C ILE A 73 -3.30 0.67 -1.93
N GLU A 74 -2.29 0.72 -1.07
CA GLU A 74 -2.35 0.17 0.29
C GLU A 74 -2.68 1.29 1.27
N THR A 75 -3.83 1.18 1.93
CA THR A 75 -4.32 2.15 2.91
C THR A 75 -3.83 1.77 4.30
N ASN A 76 -3.27 2.75 5.02
CA ASN A 76 -2.93 2.57 6.41
C ASN A 76 -4.19 2.35 7.26
N HIS A 77 -4.23 1.28 8.05
CA HIS A 77 -5.42 0.90 8.80
C HIS A 77 -5.85 1.93 9.84
N TRP A 78 -4.92 2.76 10.33
CA TRP A 78 -5.23 3.86 11.24
C TRP A 78 -6.17 4.91 10.63
N LEU A 79 -6.30 4.97 9.30
CA LEU A 79 -7.20 5.92 8.61
C LEU A 79 -8.67 5.52 8.68
N TYR A 80 -8.97 4.24 8.89
CA TYR A 80 -10.33 3.72 8.80
C TYR A 80 -10.73 2.81 9.98
N LEU A 81 -9.79 2.40 10.82
CA LEU A 81 -10.12 1.77 12.08
C LEU A 81 -10.46 2.85 13.10
N GLU A 82 -11.75 2.91 13.48
CA GLU A 82 -12.17 3.64 14.68
C GLU A 82 -11.56 2.99 15.93
N GLU A 83 -11.25 3.79 16.95
CA GLU A 83 -10.63 3.35 18.22
C GLU A 83 -11.38 2.17 18.91
N ASP A 84 -12.66 1.98 18.60
CA ASP A 84 -13.53 1.03 19.29
C ASP A 84 -13.23 -0.46 18.96
N TYR A 85 -12.44 -0.74 17.92
CA TYR A 85 -11.93 -2.10 17.67
C TYR A 85 -10.79 -2.52 18.61
N ALA A 86 -10.19 -1.58 19.36
CA ALA A 86 -9.12 -1.89 20.32
C ALA A 86 -9.65 -2.34 21.70
N VAL A 87 -10.93 -2.12 22.03
CA VAL A 87 -11.45 -2.30 23.40
C VAL A 87 -11.99 -3.71 23.69
N ASN A 88 -12.03 -4.63 22.72
CA ASN A 88 -12.52 -6.01 22.95
C ASN A 88 -11.43 -7.06 23.21
N CYS A 89 -10.14 -6.72 23.12
CA CYS A 89 -9.05 -7.67 23.43
C CYS A 89 -8.43 -7.50 24.83
N LEU A 90 -8.86 -6.51 25.63
CA LEU A 90 -8.31 -6.26 26.97
C LEU A 90 -9.35 -6.38 28.11
N LYS A 91 -10.59 -6.82 27.81
CA LYS A 91 -11.64 -7.04 28.82
C LYS A 91 -12.28 -8.43 28.74
N GLY A 92 -11.45 -9.46 28.66
CA GLY A 92 -11.91 -10.85 28.79
C GLY A 92 -10.75 -11.78 29.12
N GLY A 93 -10.54 -12.04 30.41
CA GLY A 93 -9.51 -12.95 30.94
C GLY A 93 -9.04 -12.53 32.31
#